data_AF-A0A957L671-F1
#
_entry.id   AF-A0A957L671-F1
#
_cell.length_a   1.000
_cell.length_b   1.000
_cell.length_c   1.000
_cell.angle_alpha   90.00
_cell.angle_beta   90.00
_cell.angle_gamma   90.00
#
_symmetry.space_group_name_H-M   'P 1'
#
loop_
_entity.id
_entity.type
_entity.pdbx_description
1 polymer ?
#
loop_
_entity_poly.entity_id
_entity_poly.type
_entity_poly.pdbx_seq_one_letter_code
_entity_poly.pdbx_strand_id
1 'polypeptide(L)'
;MDQNSQATNDKPMEKVLYEVKKIIVGQDNLLERLIIALLARGHILVEGVPGLAKTMAIKTLAGAIGGQFQRIQFTPDLVPADLVGTRIYNQKTGEFNT
;
A
#
# COMPACT_ATOMS: atom_id res chain seq x y z
N MET A 1 -39.24 25.19 -5.90
CA MET A 1 -38.71 26.15 -4.92
C MET A 1 -38.79 25.48 -3.55
N ASP A 2 -37.78 24.89 -2.94
CA ASP A 2 -36.39 24.56 -3.28
C ASP A 2 -35.93 23.47 -2.29
N GLN A 3 -34.84 22.79 -2.66
CA GLN A 3 -33.94 22.02 -1.78
C GLN A 3 -34.23 20.53 -1.55
N ASN A 4 -34.22 19.79 -2.66
CA ASN A 4 -33.76 18.39 -2.66
C ASN A 4 -32.21 18.39 -2.66
N SER A 5 -31.59 18.78 -1.54
CA SER A 5 -30.15 18.58 -1.34
C SER A 5 -29.94 17.15 -0.82
N GLN A 6 -30.03 16.18 -1.72
CA GLN A 6 -29.43 14.88 -1.50
C GLN A 6 -27.93 15.09 -1.29
N ALA A 7 -27.48 15.00 -0.05
CA ALA A 7 -26.08 14.91 0.27
C ALA A 7 -25.52 13.71 -0.52
N THR A 8 -24.67 13.99 -1.50
CA THR A 8 -23.76 13.03 -2.11
C THR A 8 -22.80 12.56 -1.02
N ASN A 9 -23.28 11.69 -0.13
CA ASN A 9 -22.52 11.12 0.96
C ASN A 9 -21.82 9.84 0.47
N ASP A 10 -21.22 9.92 -0.72
CA ASP A 10 -20.32 8.91 -1.25
C ASP A 10 -19.09 8.92 -0.37
N LYS A 11 -19.12 8.15 0.72
CA LYS A 11 -17.98 8.01 1.61
C LYS A 11 -16.81 7.50 0.74
N PRO A 12 -15.72 8.26 0.58
CA PRO A 12 -14.61 7.86 -0.28
C PRO A 12 -14.05 6.49 0.11
N MET A 13 -14.17 6.12 1.39
CA MET A 13 -13.82 4.80 1.90
C MET A 13 -14.67 3.67 1.32
N GLU A 14 -15.98 3.85 1.18
CA GLU A 14 -16.88 2.82 0.63
C GLU A 14 -16.56 2.55 -0.84
N LYS A 15 -16.22 3.60 -1.61
CA LYS A 15 -15.77 3.47 -3.00
C LYS A 15 -14.47 2.67 -3.12
N VAL A 16 -13.48 2.98 -2.30
CA VAL A 16 -12.20 2.23 -2.28
C VAL A 16 -12.43 0.77 -1.89
N LEU A 17 -13.20 0.51 -0.84
CA LEU A 17 -13.54 -0.85 -0.40
C LEU A 17 -14.26 -1.63 -1.50
N TYR A 18 -15.17 -0.99 -2.23
CA TYR A 18 -15.91 -1.62 -3.33
C TYR A 18 -14.98 -2.04 -4.48
N GLU A 19 -14.09 -1.16 -4.93
CA GLU A 19 -13.13 -1.50 -6.00
C GLU A 19 -12.17 -2.62 -5.60
N VAL A 20 -11.72 -2.63 -4.34
CA VAL A 20 -10.78 -3.66 -3.87
C VAL A 20 -11.48 -5.03 -3.70
N LYS A 21 -12.74 -5.06 -3.22
CA LYS A 21 -13.53 -6.29 -3.08
C LYS A 21 -13.90 -6.96 -4.42
N LYS A 22 -13.89 -6.23 -5.54
CA LYS A 22 -14.09 -6.83 -6.87
C LYS A 22 -12.96 -7.79 -7.26
N ILE A 23 -11.74 -7.50 -6.80
CA ILE A 23 -10.53 -8.23 -7.18
C ILE A 23 -10.15 -9.26 -6.10
N ILE A 24 -10.46 -8.97 -4.83
CA ILE A 24 -10.13 -9.83 -3.70
C ILE A 24 -11.40 -10.48 -3.15
N VAL A 25 -11.51 -11.80 -3.32
CA VAL A 25 -12.62 -12.59 -2.77
C VAL A 25 -12.16 -13.34 -1.51
N GLY A 26 -12.93 -13.25 -0.42
CA GLY A 26 -12.73 -14.05 0.79
C GLY A 26 -11.61 -13.59 1.73
N GLN A 27 -11.14 -12.35 1.62
CA GLN A 27 -10.09 -11.76 2.49
C GLN A 27 -10.51 -10.42 3.12
N ASP A 28 -11.77 -10.32 3.56
CA ASP A 28 -12.32 -9.08 4.16
C ASP A 28 -11.53 -8.62 5.39
N ASN A 29 -11.19 -9.54 6.29
CA ASN A 29 -10.43 -9.25 7.51
C ASN A 29 -9.03 -8.68 7.22
N LEU A 30 -8.35 -9.19 6.20
CA LEU A 30 -7.04 -8.68 5.79
C LEU A 30 -7.17 -7.25 5.28
N LEU A 31 -8.17 -7.01 4.43
CA LEU A 31 -8.40 -5.71 3.81
C LEU A 31 -8.76 -4.65 4.85
N GLU A 32 -9.65 -4.97 5.79
CA GLU A 32 -10.03 -4.09 6.88
C GLU A 32 -8.81 -3.71 7.74
N ARG A 33 -7.99 -4.70 8.13
CA ARG A 33 -6.76 -4.44 8.89
C ARG A 33 -5.79 -3.54 8.12
N LEU A 34 -5.58 -3.79 6.82
CA LEU A 34 -4.73 -2.96 5.96
C LEU A 34 -5.18 -1.50 5.95
N ILE A 35 -6.49 -1.25 5.84
CA ILE A 35 -7.06 0.10 5.88
C ILE A 35 -6.85 0.73 7.26
N ILE A 36 -7.12 -0.01 8.34
CA ILE A 36 -6.94 0.48 9.71
C ILE A 36 -5.49 0.92 9.95
N ALA A 37 -4.51 0.09 9.59
CA ALA A 37 -3.11 0.46 9.78
C ALA A 37 -2.68 1.63 8.89
N LEU A 38 -3.17 1.71 7.66
CA LEU A 38 -2.89 2.85 6.79
C LEU A 38 -3.37 4.16 7.43
N LEU A 39 -4.60 4.16 7.96
CA LEU A 39 -5.19 5.34 8.62
C LEU A 39 -4.49 5.69 9.93
N ALA A 40 -4.07 4.67 10.69
CA ALA A 40 -3.28 4.84 11.91
C ALA A 40 -1.81 5.19 11.63
N ARG A 41 -1.37 5.23 10.36
CA ARG A 41 0.04 5.36 9.95
C ARG A 41 0.95 4.30 10.59
N GLY A 42 0.42 3.11 10.80
CA GLY A 42 1.11 1.97 11.38
C GLY A 42 1.68 1.01 10.33
N HIS A 43 2.42 0.01 10.80
CA HIS A 43 2.93 -1.09 9.99
C HIS A 43 2.20 -2.39 10.31
N ILE A 44 2.02 -3.25 9.31
CA ILE A 44 1.40 -4.57 9.48
C ILE A 44 2.38 -5.66 9.11
N LEU A 45 2.43 -6.69 9.94
CA LEU A 45 2.98 -8.00 9.60
C LEU A 45 1.82 -8.90 9.13
N VAL A 46 1.88 -9.39 7.89
CA VAL A 46 0.86 -10.28 7.34
C VAL A 46 1.40 -11.71 7.30
N GLU A 47 0.92 -12.54 8.23
CA GLU A 47 1.33 -13.95 8.33
C GLU A 47 0.33 -14.89 7.66
N GLY A 48 0.74 -16.15 7.49
CA GLY A 48 -0.11 -17.26 7.05
C GLY A 48 0.37 -17.92 5.76
N VAL A 49 -0.33 -18.96 5.36
CA VAL A 49 0.11 -19.87 4.30
C VAL A 49 0.28 -19.18 2.93
N PRO A 50 1.26 -19.63 2.10
CA PRO A 50 1.48 -19.11 0.76
C PRO A 50 0.26 -19.36 -0.14
N GLY A 51 0.06 -18.50 -1.14
CA GLY A 51 -1.04 -18.65 -2.11
C GLY A 51 -2.35 -17.95 -1.74
N LEU A 52 -2.47 -17.34 -0.56
CA LEU A 52 -3.69 -16.63 -0.11
C LEU A 52 -3.81 -15.19 -0.62
N ALA A 53 -3.29 -14.91 -1.81
CA ALA A 53 -3.40 -13.60 -2.47
C ALA A 53 -2.92 -12.37 -1.63
N LYS A 54 -2.15 -12.54 -0.55
CA LYS A 54 -1.67 -11.45 0.34
C LYS A 54 -1.02 -10.31 -0.44
N THR A 55 -0.08 -10.64 -1.34
CA THR A 55 0.62 -9.66 -2.18
C THR A 55 -0.33 -8.97 -3.14
N MET A 56 -1.27 -9.72 -3.73
CA MET A 56 -2.28 -9.17 -4.63
C MET A 56 -3.20 -8.20 -3.89
N ALA A 57 -3.57 -8.54 -2.65
CA ALA A 57 -4.41 -7.69 -1.82
C ALA A 57 -3.79 -6.32 -1.56
N ILE A 58 -2.53 -6.31 -1.15
CA ILE A 58 -1.78 -5.07 -0.87
C ILE A 58 -1.59 -4.26 -2.16
N LYS A 59 -1.24 -4.91 -3.28
CA LYS A 59 -1.06 -4.24 -4.58
C LYS A 59 -2.36 -3.59 -5.07
N THR A 60 -3.47 -4.31 -4.98
CA THR A 60 -4.79 -3.79 -5.39
C THR A 60 -5.22 -2.63 -4.50
N LEU A 61 -5.04 -2.75 -3.18
CA LEU A 61 -5.36 -1.66 -2.25
C LEU A 61 -4.53 -0.40 -2.58
N ALA A 62 -3.22 -0.54 -2.79
CA ALA A 62 -2.36 0.57 -3.17
C ALA A 62 -2.83 1.25 -4.46
N GLY A 63 -3.20 0.47 -5.48
CA GLY A 63 -3.77 1.02 -6.72
C GLY A 63 -5.10 1.75 -6.51
N ALA A 64 -6.00 1.20 -5.70
CA ALA A 64 -7.30 1.81 -5.44
C ALA A 64 -7.23 3.14 -4.68
N ILE A 65 -6.22 3.34 -3.83
CA ILE A 65 -6.00 4.59 -3.09
C ILE A 65 -5.07 5.57 -3.81
N GLY A 66 -4.58 5.24 -5.00
CA GLY A 66 -3.59 6.05 -5.71
C GLY A 66 -2.20 6.07 -5.05
N GLY A 67 -1.90 5.06 -4.24
CA GLY A 67 -0.61 4.90 -3.56
C GLY A 67 0.44 4.20 -4.42
N GLN A 68 1.67 4.16 -3.93
CA GLN A 68 2.76 3.42 -4.56
C GLN A 68 2.94 2.06 -3.87
N PHE A 69 3.17 1.01 -4.68
CA PHE A 69 3.48 -0.32 -4.19
C PHE A 69 4.92 -0.68 -4.55
N GLN A 70 5.72 -1.00 -3.53
CA GLN A 70 7.09 -1.50 -3.68
C GLN A 70 7.20 -2.84 -2.97
N ARG A 71 7.84 -3.82 -3.62
CA ARG A 71 8.07 -5.16 -3.06
C ARG A 71 9.56 -5.40 -2.91
N ILE A 72 10.02 -5.58 -1.68
CA ILE A 72 11.39 -5.96 -1.36
C ILE A 72 11.38 -7.42 -0.89
N GLN A 73 12.15 -8.27 -1.55
CA GLN A 73 12.36 -9.64 -1.10
C GLN A 73 13.57 -9.68 -0.19
N PHE A 74 13.36 -10.07 1.07
CA PHE A 74 14.47 -10.34 1.98
C PHE A 74 15.17 -11.63 1.53
N THR A 75 16.47 -11.53 1.28
CA THR A 75 17.41 -12.62 1.03
C THR A 75 18.49 -12.57 2.11
N PRO A 76 19.17 -13.68 2.43
CA PRO A 76 20.23 -13.68 3.43
C PRO A 76 21.40 -12.74 3.08
N ASP A 77 21.56 -12.42 1.80
CA ASP A 77 22.62 -11.55 1.29
C ASP A 77 22.24 -10.07 1.25
N LEU A 78 20.98 -9.72 1.56
CA LEU A 78 20.49 -8.34 1.50
C LEU A 78 21.18 -7.50 2.57
N VAL A 79 21.92 -6.47 2.15
CA VAL A 79 22.60 -5.56 3.07
C VAL A 79 21.74 -4.30 3.31
N PRO A 80 21.86 -3.63 4.47
CA PRO A 80 21.09 -2.41 4.75
C PRO A 80 21.24 -1.31 3.68
N ALA A 81 22.40 -1.27 3.03
CA ALA A 81 22.70 -0.38 1.93
C ALA A 81 21.76 -0.58 0.72
N ASP A 82 21.19 -1.77 0.53
CA ASP A 82 20.24 -2.06 -0.55
C ASP A 82 18.85 -1.45 -0.28
N LEU A 83 18.49 -1.18 0.98
CA LEU A 83 17.22 -0.53 1.33
C LEU A 83 17.34 0.99 1.46
N VAL A 84 18.40 1.47 2.11
CA VAL A 84 18.58 2.91 2.42
C VAL A 84 19.24 3.64 1.24
N GLY A 85 19.87 2.91 0.33
CA GLY A 85 20.71 3.45 -0.74
C GLY A 85 22.17 3.58 -0.32
N THR A 86 23.05 3.66 -1.31
CA THR A 86 24.46 4.01 -1.11
C THR A 86 24.71 5.42 -1.61
N ARG A 87 25.54 6.17 -0.89
CA ARG A 87 25.95 7.49 -1.37
C ARG A 87 26.95 7.33 -2.52
N ILE A 88 26.55 7.71 -3.72
CA ILE A 88 27.43 7.70 -4.89
C ILE A 88 28.11 9.07 -4.98
N TYR A 89 29.43 9.08 -4.86
CA TYR A 89 30.24 10.28 -5.05
C TYR A 89 30.34 10.63 -6.54
N ASN A 90 29.85 11.80 -6.92
CA ASN A 90 29.99 12.32 -8.27
C ASN A 90 31.28 13.14 -8.38
N GLN A 91 32.31 12.56 -8.99
CA GLN A 91 33.62 13.22 -9.16
C GLN A 91 33.57 14.53 -9.97
N LYS A 92 32.55 14.71 -10.82
CA LYS A 92 32.41 15.93 -11.64
C LYS A 92 31.86 17.12 -10.86
N THR A 93 31.02 16.86 -9.85
CA THR A 93 30.37 17.92 -9.05
C THR A 93 30.95 18.01 -7.64
N GLY A 94 31.70 17.00 -7.18
CA GLY A 94 32.21 16.94 -5.81
C GLY A 94 31.14 16.61 -4.76
N GLU A 95 29.95 16.20 -5.20
CA GLU A 95 28.79 15.98 -4.33
C GLU A 95 28.44 14.50 -4.19
N PHE A 96 27.87 14.13 -3.04
CA PHE A 96 27.33 12.79 -2.80
C PHE A 96 25.83 12.77 -3.09
N ASN A 97 25.40 11.95 -4.05
CA ASN A 97 23.98 11.71 -4.34
C ASN A 97 23.52 10.38 -3.71
N THR A 98 22.27 10.32 -3.28
CA THR A 98 21.61 9.09 -2.78
C THR A 98 20.70 8.54 -3.86
#